data_AF-A0A4Y8S7F1-F1
#
_entry.id   AF-A0A4Y8S7F1-F1
#
_cell.length_a   1.000
_cell.length_b   1.000
_cell.length_c   1.000
_cell.angle_alpha   90.00
_cell.angle_beta   90.00
_cell.angle_gamma   90.00
#
_symmetry.space_group_name_H-M   'P 1'
#
loop_
_entity.id
_entity.type
_entity.pdbx_description
1 polymer ?
#
loop_
_entity_poly.entity_id
_entity_poly.type
_entity_poly.pdbx_seq_one_letter_code
_entity_poly.pdbx_strand_id
1 'polypeptide(L)'
;MKLIDKLPTSYDQINYKTYVQILQTIPAEKPDEWDDDEYKSYLNLAPLSILLDVPVIDLERLPATELMPMLQRVQFMAGPIKNAKTSLSLKAMDELTYDEFVTYQSLKVDAWANMPRILKMIVKDKTAEEIDQLSISEVYAVFFTLSKSTKRFTTLLIRSLALKMVKQTLMMLWRKVKLMLTNLFLVR
;
A
#
# COMPACT_ATOMS: atom_id res chain seq x y z
N MET A 1 12.75 28.20 19.69
CA MET A 1 12.76 26.94 18.91
C MET A 1 12.15 27.27 17.56
N LYS A 2 12.85 27.09 16.43
CA LYS A 2 12.31 27.50 15.12
C LYS A 2 11.29 26.45 14.66
N LEU A 3 10.16 26.87 14.08
CA LEU A 3 9.09 25.96 13.61
C LEU A 3 9.63 24.89 12.65
N ILE A 4 10.62 25.25 11.83
CA ILE A 4 11.30 24.33 10.91
C ILE A 4 11.95 23.12 11.59
N ASP A 5 12.36 23.24 12.85
CA ASP A 5 13.03 22.14 13.57
C ASP A 5 12.05 21.01 13.92
N LYS A 6 10.74 21.30 13.95
CA LYS A 6 9.68 20.31 14.17
C LYS A 6 9.31 19.55 12.91
N LEU A 7 9.68 20.05 11.73
CA LEU A 7 9.29 19.43 10.46
C LEU A 7 10.09 18.16 10.18
N PRO A 8 9.42 17.10 9.70
CA PRO A 8 10.08 15.88 9.29
C PRO A 8 11.00 16.15 8.09
N THR A 9 12.00 15.30 7.94
CA THR A 9 12.98 15.33 6.83
C THR A 9 12.90 14.08 5.96
N SER A 10 12.16 13.07 6.40
CA SER A 10 11.89 11.84 5.65
C SER A 10 10.53 11.26 6.04
N TYR A 11 10.05 10.32 5.22
CA TYR A 11 8.85 9.54 5.49
C TYR A 11 8.96 8.66 6.75
N ASP A 12 10.17 8.39 7.23
CA ASP A 12 10.38 7.60 8.47
C ASP A 12 9.95 8.39 9.72
N GLN A 13 9.93 9.71 9.62
CA GLN A 13 9.55 10.62 10.71
C GLN A 13 8.06 10.97 10.68
N ILE A 14 7.30 10.48 9.69
CA ILE A 14 5.85 10.69 9.57
C ILE A 14 5.15 9.40 9.93
N ASN A 15 4.32 9.44 10.97
CA ASN A 15 3.46 8.32 11.31
C ASN A 15 2.32 8.18 10.28
N TYR A 16 1.78 6.97 10.18
CA TYR A 16 0.70 6.65 9.25
C TYR A 16 -0.52 7.58 9.40
N LYS A 17 -0.95 7.83 10.64
CA LYS A 17 -2.15 8.63 10.94
C LYS A 17 -2.05 10.05 10.40
N THR A 18 -0.93 10.73 10.66
CA THR A 18 -0.62 12.06 10.16
C THR A 18 -0.57 12.08 8.65
N TYR A 19 0.02 11.06 8.02
CA TYR A 19 0.03 10.95 6.56
C TYR A 19 -1.37 10.84 5.96
N VAL A 20 -2.26 10.03 6.55
CA VAL A 20 -3.66 9.93 6.10
C VAL A 20 -4.41 11.24 6.27
N GLN A 21 -4.20 11.95 7.38
CA GLN A 21 -4.79 13.27 7.58
C GLN A 21 -4.39 14.23 6.46
N ILE A 22 -3.10 14.29 6.11
CA ILE A 22 -2.60 15.12 5.00
C ILE A 22 -3.31 14.75 3.68
N LEU A 23 -3.44 13.45 3.38
CA LEU A 23 -4.11 13.01 2.15
C LEU A 23 -5.61 13.34 2.12
N GLN A 24 -6.29 13.30 3.27
CA GLN A 24 -7.72 13.56 3.38
C GLN A 24 -8.06 15.05 3.42
N THR A 25 -7.13 15.89 3.88
CA THR A 25 -7.30 17.35 3.93
C THR A 25 -7.22 17.98 2.53
N ILE A 26 -6.50 17.37 1.59
CA ILE A 26 -6.36 17.89 0.24
C ILE A 26 -7.59 17.50 -0.61
N PRO A 27 -8.36 18.48 -1.11
CA PRO A 27 -9.48 18.19 -2.02
C PRO A 27 -8.98 17.46 -3.28
N ALA A 28 -9.72 16.44 -3.73
CA ALA A 28 -9.39 15.75 -4.98
C ALA A 28 -9.63 16.64 -6.21
N GLU A 29 -10.55 17.58 -6.09
CA GLU A 29 -10.92 18.55 -7.12
C GLU A 29 -10.88 19.96 -6.53
N LYS A 30 -10.48 20.93 -7.35
CA LYS A 30 -10.46 22.34 -6.95
C LYS A 30 -11.91 22.79 -6.64
N PRO A 31 -12.19 23.39 -5.47
CA PRO A 31 -13.48 24.00 -5.20
C PRO A 31 -13.81 25.11 -6.20
N ASP A 32 -15.07 25.21 -6.64
CA ASP A 32 -15.52 26.22 -7.61
C ASP A 32 -15.30 27.66 -7.12
N GLU A 33 -15.27 27.85 -5.79
CA GLU A 33 -15.09 29.14 -5.14
C GLU A 33 -13.62 29.61 -5.10
N TRP A 34 -12.67 28.72 -5.39
CA TRP A 34 -11.23 29.03 -5.30
C TRP A 34 -10.63 29.30 -6.67
N ASP A 35 -9.82 30.36 -6.76
CA ASP A 35 -8.99 30.57 -7.94
C ASP A 35 -7.79 29.59 -7.99
N ASP A 36 -7.06 29.61 -9.11
CA ASP A 36 -5.95 28.67 -9.32
C ASP A 36 -4.76 28.95 -8.37
N ASP A 37 -4.58 30.19 -7.95
CA ASP A 37 -3.46 30.60 -7.10
C ASP A 37 -3.76 30.29 -5.63
N GLU A 38 -5.00 30.55 -5.18
CA GLU A 38 -5.53 30.13 -3.89
C GLU A 38 -5.45 28.61 -3.71
N TYR A 39 -5.90 27.85 -4.71
CA TYR A 39 -5.84 26.39 -4.65
C TYR A 39 -4.39 25.88 -4.60
N LYS A 40 -3.49 26.41 -5.42
CA LYS A 40 -2.06 26.03 -5.37
C LYS A 40 -1.41 26.42 -4.06
N SER A 41 -1.74 27.59 -3.51
CA SER A 41 -1.27 28.02 -2.18
C SER A 41 -1.71 27.02 -1.12
N TYR A 42 -3.01 26.69 -1.09
CA TYR A 42 -3.56 25.72 -0.16
C TYR A 42 -2.89 24.35 -0.27
N LEU A 43 -2.69 23.83 -1.48
CA LEU A 43 -2.01 22.55 -1.71
C LEU A 43 -0.59 22.50 -1.12
N ASN A 44 0.14 23.61 -1.17
CA ASN A 44 1.49 23.71 -0.64
C ASN A 44 1.51 23.89 0.89
N LEU A 45 0.50 24.56 1.45
CA LEU A 45 0.44 24.89 2.87
C LEU A 45 -0.30 23.87 3.73
N ALA A 46 -1.26 23.13 3.17
CA ALA A 46 -2.05 22.13 3.90
C ALA A 46 -1.18 21.03 4.56
N PRO A 47 -0.14 20.48 3.90
CA PRO A 47 0.76 19.53 4.56
C PRO A 47 1.51 20.15 5.75
N LEU A 48 1.97 21.41 5.61
CA LEU A 48 2.66 22.12 6.69
C LEU A 48 1.72 22.39 7.87
N SER A 49 0.46 22.73 7.60
CA SER A 49 -0.56 22.97 8.62
C SER A 49 -0.75 21.75 9.51
N ILE A 50 -0.88 20.56 8.91
CA ILE A 50 -1.04 19.30 9.66
C ILE A 50 0.26 18.92 10.40
N LEU A 51 1.44 19.11 9.79
CA LEU A 51 2.72 18.73 10.40
C LEU A 51 3.12 19.64 11.57
N LEU A 52 2.74 20.92 11.51
CA LEU A 52 3.08 21.91 12.54
C LEU A 52 1.96 22.13 13.56
N ASP A 53 0.77 21.61 13.29
CA ASP A 53 -0.46 21.90 14.04
C ASP A 53 -0.76 23.41 14.08
N VAL A 54 -0.68 24.05 12.89
CA VAL A 54 -0.86 25.50 12.70
C VAL A 54 -1.85 25.74 11.56
N PRO A 55 -2.90 26.56 11.74
CA PRO A 55 -3.85 26.87 10.67
C PRO A 55 -3.17 27.43 9.42
N VAL A 56 -3.68 27.08 8.23
CA VAL A 56 -3.15 27.56 6.93
C VAL A 56 -3.07 29.10 6.88
N ILE A 57 -4.09 29.79 7.39
CA ILE A 57 -4.15 31.26 7.43
C ILE A 57 -2.97 31.87 8.20
N ASP A 58 -2.50 31.20 9.26
CA ASP A 58 -1.36 31.68 10.04
C ASP A 58 -0.04 31.43 9.31
N LEU A 59 0.03 30.35 8.51
CA LEU A 59 1.17 30.08 7.63
C LEU A 59 1.28 31.08 6.47
N GLU A 60 0.15 31.53 5.91
CA GLU A 60 0.11 32.55 4.86
C GLU A 60 0.64 33.91 5.32
N ARG A 61 0.53 34.19 6.62
CA ARG A 61 1.03 35.42 7.23
C ARG A 61 2.52 35.39 7.54
N LEU A 62 3.16 34.21 7.42
CA LEU A 62 4.60 34.10 7.66
C LEU A 62 5.40 34.77 6.54
N PRO A 63 6.53 35.42 6.87
CA PRO A 63 7.40 35.97 5.86
C PRO A 63 7.98 34.84 4.99
N ALA A 64 8.17 35.12 3.69
CA ALA A 64 8.71 34.16 2.73
C ALA A 64 10.08 33.58 3.16
N THR A 65 10.87 34.36 3.92
CA THR A 65 12.16 33.94 4.48
C THR A 65 12.04 32.79 5.49
N GLU A 66 10.89 32.64 6.16
CA GLU A 66 10.61 31.54 7.08
C GLU A 66 9.86 30.41 6.39
N LEU A 67 8.91 30.75 5.51
CA LEU A 67 8.06 29.78 4.82
C LEU A 67 8.81 28.94 3.78
N MET A 68 9.66 29.58 2.96
CA MET A 68 10.38 28.87 1.88
C MET A 68 11.28 27.74 2.39
N PRO A 69 12.09 27.93 3.46
CA PRO A 69 12.85 26.84 4.07
C PRO A 69 11.98 25.69 4.59
N MET A 70 10.77 25.98 5.11
CA MET A 70 9.84 24.94 5.56
C MET A 70 9.31 24.11 4.39
N LEU A 71 8.90 24.77 3.30
CA LEU A 71 8.45 24.11 2.08
C LEU A 71 9.54 23.23 1.46
N GLN A 72 10.78 23.74 1.39
CA GLN A 72 11.92 22.95 0.91
C GLN A 72 12.18 21.71 1.77
N ARG A 73 12.02 21.82 3.09
CA ARG A 73 12.24 20.71 4.02
C ARG A 73 11.24 19.57 3.83
N VAL A 74 9.98 19.88 3.49
CA VAL A 74 8.94 18.87 3.23
C VAL A 74 8.84 18.43 1.77
N GLN A 75 9.71 18.96 0.89
CA GLN A 75 9.69 18.64 -0.55
C GLN A 75 9.85 17.14 -0.83
N PHE A 76 10.44 16.35 0.08
CA PHE A 76 10.51 14.90 -0.05
C PHE A 76 9.12 14.24 -0.18
N MET A 77 8.06 14.88 0.33
CA MET A 77 6.69 14.38 0.26
C MET A 77 6.10 14.40 -1.16
N ALA A 78 6.66 15.20 -2.06
CA ALA A 78 6.28 15.23 -3.47
C ALA A 78 6.92 14.08 -4.28
N GLY A 79 7.94 13.41 -3.73
CA GLY A 79 8.60 12.28 -4.35
C GLY A 79 7.94 10.94 -4.02
N PRO A 80 8.19 9.88 -4.80
CA PRO A 80 7.71 8.56 -4.46
C PRO A 80 8.40 8.04 -3.18
N ILE A 81 7.65 7.36 -2.32
CA ILE A 81 8.21 6.61 -1.19
C ILE A 81 9.12 5.51 -1.74
N LYS A 82 10.39 5.55 -1.35
CA LYS A 82 11.39 4.60 -1.84
C LYS A 82 11.09 3.20 -1.33
N ASN A 83 11.33 2.20 -2.19
CA ASN A 83 11.18 0.79 -1.83
C ASN A 83 12.16 0.45 -0.69
N ALA A 84 11.62 0.13 0.48
CA ALA A 84 12.38 -0.37 1.62
C ALA A 84 12.04 -1.84 1.90
N LYS A 85 12.99 -2.56 2.51
CA LYS A 85 12.71 -3.86 3.12
C LYS A 85 11.98 -3.61 4.44
N THR A 86 10.91 -4.36 4.69
CA THR A 86 10.27 -4.31 6.00
C THR A 86 11.09 -5.08 7.03
N SER A 87 11.19 -4.54 8.24
CA SER A 87 11.69 -5.23 9.43
C SER A 87 10.59 -6.06 10.11
N LEU A 88 9.34 -5.90 9.70
CA LEU A 88 8.18 -6.52 10.32
C LEU A 88 8.02 -7.97 9.88
N SER A 89 7.62 -8.81 10.83
CA SER A 89 7.26 -10.21 10.61
C SER A 89 5.89 -10.28 9.93
N LEU A 90 5.90 -10.64 8.64
CA LEU A 90 4.68 -10.76 7.84
C LEU A 90 4.20 -12.21 7.79
N LYS A 91 2.88 -12.38 7.77
CA LYS A 91 2.26 -13.65 7.38
C LYS A 91 2.63 -14.02 5.96
N ALA A 92 2.92 -15.29 5.77
CA ALA A 92 3.07 -15.85 4.43
C ALA A 92 1.70 -15.97 3.76
N MET A 93 1.68 -16.02 2.43
CA MET A 93 0.41 -16.03 1.68
C MET A 93 -0.43 -17.28 1.91
N ASP A 94 0.21 -18.38 2.25
CA ASP A 94 -0.40 -19.66 2.62
C ASP A 94 -0.91 -19.70 4.07
N GLU A 95 -0.53 -18.71 4.90
CA GLU A 95 -1.03 -18.58 6.28
C GLU A 95 -2.30 -17.71 6.35
N LEU A 96 -2.65 -17.00 5.28
CA LEU A 96 -3.88 -16.21 5.22
C LEU A 96 -5.09 -17.13 5.05
N THR A 97 -6.01 -17.06 6.02
CA THR A 97 -7.28 -17.80 5.98
C THR A 97 -8.25 -17.18 4.98
N TYR A 98 -9.24 -17.97 4.53
CA TYR A 98 -10.27 -17.48 3.64
C TYR A 98 -11.10 -16.35 4.28
N ASP A 99 -11.39 -16.44 5.58
CA ASP A 99 -12.14 -15.41 6.31
C ASP A 99 -11.37 -14.09 6.39
N GLU A 100 -10.05 -14.14 6.60
CA GLU A 100 -9.18 -12.97 6.53
C GLU A 100 -9.14 -12.37 5.11
N PHE A 101 -9.15 -13.20 4.08
CA PHE A 101 -9.24 -12.73 2.70
C PHE A 101 -10.58 -12.03 2.41
N VAL A 102 -11.71 -12.61 2.83
CA VAL A 102 -13.04 -11.98 2.69
C VAL A 102 -13.08 -10.64 3.44
N THR A 103 -12.55 -10.62 4.66
CA THR A 103 -12.42 -9.40 5.48
C THR A 103 -11.55 -8.36 4.78
N TYR A 104 -10.44 -8.75 4.17
CA TYR A 104 -9.61 -7.84 3.38
C TYR A 104 -10.37 -7.26 2.18
N GLN A 105 -11.15 -8.06 1.46
CA GLN A 105 -11.93 -7.57 0.32
C GLN A 105 -12.97 -6.53 0.72
N SER A 106 -13.64 -6.71 1.87
CA SER A 106 -14.61 -5.72 2.35
C SER A 106 -13.93 -4.42 2.82
N LEU A 107 -12.75 -4.52 3.45
CA LEU A 107 -12.00 -3.36 3.96
C LEU A 107 -11.26 -2.57 2.87
N LYS A 108 -10.99 -3.18 1.70
CA LYS A 108 -10.24 -2.54 0.61
C LYS A 108 -10.94 -1.32 0.02
N VAL A 109 -12.28 -1.24 0.09
CA VAL A 109 -13.05 -0.11 -0.47
C VAL A 109 -12.54 1.22 0.09
N ASP A 110 -12.38 1.30 1.41
CA ASP A 110 -11.77 2.43 2.11
C ASP A 110 -10.42 2.02 2.72
N ALA A 111 -9.47 1.64 1.85
CA ALA A 111 -8.19 1.09 2.28
C ALA A 111 -7.42 2.00 3.25
N TRP A 112 -7.49 3.32 3.09
CA TRP A 112 -6.83 4.28 3.98
C TRP A 112 -7.49 4.37 5.36
N ALA A 113 -8.83 4.35 5.45
CA ALA A 113 -9.49 4.36 6.75
C ALA A 113 -9.30 3.02 7.49
N ASN A 114 -9.20 1.91 6.75
CA ASN A 114 -9.14 0.56 7.29
C ASN A 114 -7.72 -0.02 7.38
N MET A 115 -6.69 0.77 7.06
CA MET A 115 -5.32 0.29 6.99
C MET A 115 -4.82 -0.38 8.28
N PRO A 116 -5.14 0.12 9.49
CA PRO A 116 -4.70 -0.55 10.71
C PRO A 116 -5.25 -1.98 10.83
N ARG A 117 -6.51 -2.17 10.41
CA ARG A 117 -7.15 -3.48 10.37
C ARG A 117 -6.54 -4.39 9.30
N ILE A 118 -6.23 -3.82 8.13
CA ILE A 118 -5.56 -4.53 7.03
C ILE A 118 -4.17 -5.00 7.47
N LEU A 119 -3.38 -4.12 8.07
CA LEU A 119 -2.04 -4.45 8.56
C LEU A 119 -2.09 -5.47 9.70
N LYS A 120 -3.08 -5.41 10.59
CA LYS A 120 -3.25 -6.41 11.66
C LYS A 120 -3.47 -7.82 11.12
N MET A 121 -4.10 -7.97 9.96
CA MET A 121 -4.26 -9.29 9.33
C MET A 121 -2.93 -9.84 8.80
N ILE A 122 -1.99 -8.97 8.44
CA ILE A 122 -0.76 -9.33 7.71
C ILE A 122 0.46 -9.36 8.64
N VAL A 123 0.53 -8.50 9.66
CA VAL A 123 1.65 -8.40 10.60
C VAL A 123 1.38 -9.31 11.79
N LYS A 124 2.32 -10.21 12.11
CA LYS A 124 2.15 -11.23 13.17
C LYS A 124 2.26 -10.64 14.58
N ASP A 125 3.23 -9.74 14.76
CA ASP A 125 3.77 -9.42 16.09
C ASP A 125 3.49 -7.97 16.51
N LYS A 126 2.36 -7.38 16.07
CA LYS A 126 1.97 -6.01 16.45
C LYS A 126 0.50 -5.88 16.84
N THR A 127 0.23 -5.07 17.87
CA THR A 127 -1.12 -4.68 18.26
C THR A 127 -1.68 -3.61 17.30
N ALA A 128 -3.00 -3.37 17.35
CA ALA A 128 -3.62 -2.32 16.53
C ALA A 128 -3.06 -0.92 16.86
N GLU A 129 -2.76 -0.67 18.13
CA GLU A 129 -2.19 0.61 18.60
C GLU A 129 -0.75 0.80 18.13
N GLU A 130 0.04 -0.27 18.12
CA GLU A 130 1.41 -0.24 17.58
C GLU A 130 1.43 -0.05 16.07
N ILE A 131 0.39 -0.51 15.37
CA ILE A 131 0.23 -0.33 13.92
C ILE A 131 -0.07 1.14 13.59
N ASP A 132 -0.88 1.82 14.38
CA ASP A 132 -1.21 3.23 14.18
C ASP A 132 0.00 4.17 14.33
N GLN A 133 0.99 3.73 15.11
CA GLN A 133 2.24 4.46 15.34
C GLN A 133 3.34 4.14 14.33
N LEU A 134 3.12 3.21 13.41
CA LEU A 134 4.11 2.87 12.40
C LEU A 134 4.41 4.08 11.51
N SER A 135 5.68 4.19 11.14
CA SER A 135 6.07 5.15 10.10
C SER A 135 5.41 4.79 8.78
N ILE A 136 5.06 5.78 7.97
CA ILE A 136 4.49 5.53 6.65
C ILE A 136 5.48 4.76 5.76
N SER A 137 6.79 4.98 5.93
CA SER A 137 7.83 4.18 5.28
C SER A 137 7.70 2.68 5.56
N GLU A 138 7.51 2.29 6.83
CA GLU A 138 7.33 0.88 7.21
C GLU A 138 6.05 0.30 6.64
N VAL A 139 4.95 1.06 6.68
CA VAL A 139 3.67 0.65 6.10
C VAL A 139 3.83 0.36 4.60
N TYR A 140 4.46 1.26 3.84
CA TYR A 140 4.75 1.03 2.43
C TYR A 140 5.69 -0.17 2.21
N ALA A 141 6.70 -0.34 3.07
CA ALA A 141 7.61 -1.49 3.00
C ALA A 141 6.86 -2.83 3.15
N VAL A 142 5.83 -2.88 4.01
CA VAL A 142 4.95 -4.05 4.13
C VAL A 142 4.26 -4.32 2.78
N PHE A 143 3.64 -3.32 2.17
CA PHE A 143 2.95 -3.48 0.88
C PHE A 143 3.88 -3.88 -0.26
N PHE A 144 5.09 -3.30 -0.32
CA PHE A 144 6.09 -3.69 -1.32
C PHE A 144 6.53 -5.14 -1.13
N THR A 145 6.79 -5.55 0.11
CA THR A 145 7.18 -6.93 0.44
C THR A 145 6.06 -7.90 0.10
N LEU A 146 4.82 -7.54 0.46
CA LEU A 146 3.63 -8.32 0.17
C LEU A 146 3.45 -8.49 -1.34
N SER A 147 3.42 -7.39 -2.11
CA SER A 147 3.30 -7.42 -3.57
C SER A 147 4.35 -8.32 -4.24
N LYS A 148 5.60 -8.24 -3.78
CA LYS A 148 6.68 -9.11 -4.27
C LYS A 148 6.44 -10.58 -3.92
N SER A 149 5.98 -10.86 -2.70
CA SER A 149 5.65 -12.22 -2.27
C SER A 149 4.45 -12.79 -3.05
N THR A 150 3.39 -12.00 -3.27
CA THR A 150 2.23 -12.38 -4.09
C THR A 150 2.67 -12.75 -5.49
N LYS A 151 3.46 -11.89 -6.14
CA LYS A 151 3.92 -12.12 -7.51
C LYS A 151 4.71 -13.42 -7.62
N ARG A 152 5.58 -13.69 -6.65
CA ARG A 152 6.35 -14.95 -6.59
C ARG A 152 5.42 -16.14 -6.42
N PHE A 153 4.50 -16.08 -5.47
CA PHE A 153 3.55 -17.15 -5.18
C PHE A 153 2.65 -17.46 -6.39
N THR A 154 2.05 -16.43 -7.00
CA THR A 154 1.22 -16.58 -8.21
C THR A 154 2.01 -17.20 -9.36
N THR A 155 3.27 -16.82 -9.55
CA THR A 155 4.12 -17.41 -10.59
C THR A 155 4.35 -18.91 -10.34
N LEU A 156 4.58 -19.32 -9.08
CA LEU A 156 4.73 -20.73 -8.71
C LEU A 156 3.42 -21.51 -8.91
N LEU A 157 2.28 -20.92 -8.53
CA LEU A 157 0.97 -21.51 -8.75
C LEU A 157 0.67 -21.72 -10.24
N ILE A 158 0.91 -20.71 -11.08
CA ILE A 158 0.72 -20.82 -12.53
C ILE A 158 1.55 -21.97 -13.09
N ARG A 159 2.83 -22.08 -12.70
CA ARG A 159 3.70 -23.18 -13.13
C ARG A 159 3.18 -24.55 -12.68
N SER A 160 2.76 -24.66 -11.42
CA SER A 160 2.19 -25.89 -10.87
C SER A 160 0.91 -26.31 -11.60
N LEU A 161 0.01 -25.36 -11.87
CA LEU A 161 -1.22 -25.59 -12.62
C LEU A 161 -0.94 -26.01 -14.06
N ALA A 162 -0.01 -25.34 -14.75
CA ALA A 162 0.40 -25.69 -16.11
C ALA A 162 0.92 -27.14 -16.17
N LEU A 163 1.80 -27.54 -15.24
CA LEU A 163 2.29 -28.91 -15.15
C LEU A 163 1.15 -29.93 -14.90
N LYS A 164 0.21 -29.61 -14.01
CA LYS A 164 -0.97 -30.46 -13.76
C LYS A 164 -1.83 -30.61 -15.01
N MET A 165 -2.08 -29.53 -15.74
CA MET A 165 -2.84 -29.56 -17.00
C MET A 165 -2.15 -30.42 -18.06
N VAL A 166 -0.83 -30.27 -18.24
CA VAL A 166 -0.05 -31.11 -19.17
C VAL A 166 -0.17 -32.59 -18.78
N LYS A 167 0.00 -32.91 -17.50
CA LYS A 167 -0.13 -34.29 -16.99
C LYS A 167 -1.53 -34.85 -17.23
N GLN A 168 -2.58 -34.06 -17.01
CA GLN A 168 -3.96 -34.46 -17.28
C GLN A 168 -4.20 -34.70 -18.78
N THR A 169 -3.70 -33.83 -19.65
CA THR A 169 -3.80 -34.00 -21.12
C THR A 169 -3.10 -35.27 -21.59
N LEU A 170 -1.89 -35.54 -21.10
CA LEU A 170 -1.16 -36.77 -21.41
C LEU A 170 -1.91 -38.02 -20.91
N MET A 171 -2.45 -37.99 -19.69
CA MET A 171 -3.26 -39.09 -19.17
C MET A 171 -4.53 -39.32 -20.02
N MET A 172 -5.19 -38.26 -20.47
CA MET A 172 -6.37 -38.37 -21.35
C MET A 172 -6.01 -38.96 -22.71
N LEU A 173 -4.89 -38.52 -23.32
CA LEU A 173 -4.39 -39.09 -24.57
C LEU A 173 -4.05 -40.57 -24.40
N TRP A 174 -3.36 -40.92 -23.32
CA TRP A 174 -2.98 -42.31 -23.04
C TRP A 174 -4.21 -43.20 -22.82
N ARG A 175 -5.25 -42.70 -22.11
CA ARG A 175 -6.54 -43.39 -21.97
C ARG A 175 -7.23 -43.60 -23.33
N LYS A 176 -7.22 -42.60 -24.22
CA LYS A 176 -7.78 -42.73 -25.57
C LYS A 176 -7.04 -43.79 -26.41
N VAL A 177 -5.70 -43.77 -26.38
CA VAL A 177 -4.86 -44.76 -27.07
C VAL A 177 -5.12 -46.17 -26.53
N LYS A 178 -5.19 -46.32 -25.20
CA LYS A 178 -5.52 -47.59 -24.57
C LYS A 178 -6.88 -48.11 -25.02
N LEU A 179 -7.92 -47.26 -25.02
CA LEU A 179 -9.27 -47.60 -25.48
C LEU A 179 -9.29 -48.05 -26.94
N MET A 180 -8.58 -47.34 -27.84
CA MET A 180 -8.44 -47.75 -29.24
C MET A 180 -7.79 -49.11 -29.39
N LEU A 181 -6.70 -49.38 -28.66
CA LEU A 181 -6.02 -50.67 -28.70
C LEU A 181 -6.93 -51.80 -28.21
N THR A 182 -7.67 -51.61 -27.11
CA THR A 182 -8.64 -52.62 -26.66
C THR A 182 -9.74 -52.88 -27.68
N ASN A 183 -10.27 -51.85 -28.36
CA ASN A 183 -11.29 -52.03 -29.39
C ASN A 183 -10.74 -52.74 -30.64
N LEU A 184 -9.48 -52.51 -31.01
CA LEU A 184 -8.81 -53.21 -32.12
C LEU A 184 -8.60 -54.70 -31.84
N PHE A 185 -8.34 -55.06 -30.59
CA PHE A 185 -8.16 -56.47 -30.18
C PHE A 185 -9.48 -57.22 -29.94
N LEU A 186 -10.60 -56.53 -29.69
CA LEU A 186 -11.94 -57.12 -29.51
C LEU A 186 -12.70 -57.38 -30.83
N VAL A 187 -12.20 -56.89 -31.97
CA VAL A 187 -12.81 -57.05 -33.30
C VAL A 187 -12.14 -58.19 -34.11
N ARG A 188 -11.39 -59.06 -33.45
CA ARG A 188 -10.87 -60.32 -34.00
C ARG A 188 -11.48 -61.50 -33.26
#